data_AF-A0A143Z8G8-F1
#
_entry.id   AF-A0A143Z8G8-F1
#
_cell.length_a   1.000
_cell.length_b   1.000
_cell.length_c   1.000
_cell.angle_alpha   90.00
_cell.angle_beta   90.00
_cell.angle_gamma   90.00
#
_symmetry.space_group_name_H-M   'P 1'
#
loop_
_entity.id
_entity.type
_entity.pdbx_description
1 polymer ?
#
loop_
_entity_poly.entity_id
_entity_poly.type
_entity_poly.pdbx_seq_one_letter_code
_entity_poly.pdbx_strand_id
1 'polypeptide(L)' 'MKHVIALDVSKGKSTMVLYNHYQQCELEGELFHT' A
#
# COMPACT_ATOMS: atom_id res chain seq x y z
N MET A 1 0.49 6.67 16.88
CA MET A 1 0.93 6.45 15.49
C MET A 1 -0.04 5.49 14.84
N LYS A 2 -0.88 5.96 13.92
CA LYS A 2 -1.81 5.12 13.15
C LYS A 2 -1.44 5.29 11.68
N HIS A 3 -0.90 4.25 11.07
CA HIS A 3 -0.74 4.17 9.63
C HIS A 3 -1.86 3.33 9.05
N VAL A 4 -2.35 3.70 7.87
CA VAL A 4 -3.31 2.91 7.10
C VAL A 4 -2.58 2.37 5.88
N ILE A 5 -2.69 1.07 5.65
CA ILE A 5 -2.13 0.42 4.46
C ILE A 5 -3.30 0.04 3.56
N ALA A 6 -3.33 0.59 2.36
CA ALA A 6 -4.24 0.16 1.31
C ALA A 6 -3.53 -0.88 0.43
N LEU A 7 -4.17 -2.03 0.22
CA LEU A 7 -3.65 -3.13 -0.59
C LEU A 7 -4.67 -3.47 -1.68
N ASP A 8 -4.21 -3.44 -2.93
CA ASP A 8 -4.92 -4.03 -4.06
C ASP A 8 -4.21 -5.32 -4.46
N VAL A 9 -4.88 -6.45 -4.25
CA VAL A 9 -4.27 -7.78 -4.35
C VAL A 9 -4.79 -8.52 -5.57
N SER A 10 -3.90 -8.83 -6.51
CA SER A 10 -4.18 -9.64 -7.69
C SER A 10 -3.15 -10.77 -7.84
N LYS A 11 -3.41 -11.74 -8.73
CA LYS A 11 -2.45 -12.83 -9.01
C LYS A 11 -1.23 -12.29 -9.75
N GLY A 12 -0.03 -12.49 -9.22
CA GLY A 12 1.21 -12.06 -9.87
C GLY A 12 1.70 -10.67 -9.44
N LYS A 13 0.79 -9.79 -9.03
CA LYS A 13 1.09 -8.40 -8.71
C LYS A 13 0.11 -7.82 -7.69
N SER A 14 0.59 -6.99 -6.80
CA SER A 14 -0.24 -6.19 -5.90
C SER A 14 0.31 -4.78 -5.81
N THR A 15 -0.57 -3.84 -5.52
CA THR A 15 -0.20 -2.45 -5.28
C THR A 15 -0.45 -2.14 -3.81
N MET A 16 0.48 -1.39 -3.20
CA MET A 16 0.40 -0.97 -1.80
C MET A 16 0.57 0.54 -1.70
N VAL A 17 -0.25 1.15 -0.86
CA VAL A 17 -0.11 2.55 -0.46
C VAL A 17 -0.13 2.67 1.06
N LEU A 18 0.83 3.39 1.62
CA LEU A 18 0.92 3.72 3.04
C LEU A 18 0.46 5.16 3.25
N TYR A 19 -0.52 5.34 4.12
CA TYR A 19 -1.01 6.65 4.55
C TYR A 19 -0.67 6.90 6.01
N ASN A 20 -0.29 8.15 6.31
CA ASN A 20 -0.18 8.62 7.69
C ASN A 20 -1.54 9.00 8.28
N HIS A 21 -1.54 9.44 9.53
CA HIS A 21 -2.78 9.83 10.23
C HIS A 21 -3.44 11.10 9.66
N TYR A 22 -2.74 11.87 8.83
CA TYR A 22 -3.31 12.99 8.06
C TYR A 22 -3.85 12.54 6.69
N GLN A 23 -3.92 11.23 6.42
CA GLN A 23 -4.35 10.65 5.14
C GLN A 23 -3.44 11.03 3.97
N GLN A 24 -2.20 11.43 4.25
CA GLN A 24 -1.22 11.74 3.21
C GLN A 24 -0.47 10.47 2.81
N CYS A 25 -0.23 10.30 1.51
CA CYS A 25 0.59 9.21 1.00
C CYS A 25 2.04 9.42 1.44
N GLU A 26 2.58 8.44 2.16
CA GLU A 26 4.00 8.39 2.54
C GLU A 26 4.81 7.47 1.64
N LEU A 27 4.18 6.40 1.15
CA LEU A 27 4.83 5.41 0.30
C LEU A 27 3.81 4.79 -0.63
N GLU A 28 4.18 4.64 -1.90
CA GLU A 28 3.44 3.88 -2.91
C GLU A 28 4.40 2.92 -3.59
N GLY A 29 3.97 1.67 -3.80
CA GLY A 29 4.82 0.65 -4.39
C GLY A 29 4.07 -0.57 -4.89
N GLU A 30 4.79 -1.35 -5.68
CA GLU A 30 4.30 -2.59 -6.27
C GLU A 30 4.99 -3.79 -5.61
N LEU A 31 4.22 -4.85 -5.40
CA LEU A 31 4.69 -6.13 -4.87
C LEU A 31 4.44 -7.20 -5.93
N PHE A 32 5.51 -7.81 -6.42
CA PHE A 32 5.44 -8.96 -7.32
C PHE A 32 5.55 -10.24 -6.50
N HIS A 33 4.59 -11.15 -6.69
CA HIS A 33 4.54 -12.43 -5.98
C HIS A 33 3.97 -13.52 -6.91
N THR A 34 4.22 -14.79 -6.59
CA THR A 34 3.88 -15.94 -7.44
C THR A 34 2.79 -16.78 -6.80
#